data_AF-A0A7H9BI45-F1
#
_entry.id   AF-A0A7H9BI45-F1
#
_cell.length_a   1.000
_cell.length_b   1.000
_cell.length_c   1.000
_cell.angle_alpha   90.00
_cell.angle_beta   90.00
_cell.angle_gamma   90.00
#
_symmetry.space_group_name_H-M   'P 1'
#
loop_
_entity.id
_entity.type
_entity.pdbx_description
1 polymer ?
#
loop_
_entity_poly.entity_id
_entity_poly.type
_entity_poly.pdbx_seq_one_letter_code
_entity_poly.pdbx_strand_id
1 'polypeptide(L)'
;MKIRTVILALSLLCAVAFGLFFTIMQEKERDGHWPWPLNGQIHNQSDVVIQVWDDDHGHYSVAAKSESSRNLDIDHAKEPGTGRWCKLGEHTLIVAPNGRFENCPCYALKEGRPCIKF
;
A
#
# COMPACT_ATOMS: atom_id res chain seq x y z
N MET A 1 -22.85 -40.31 20.63
CA MET A 1 -21.43 -40.09 20.25
C MET A 1 -21.26 -39.16 19.04
N LYS A 2 -21.98 -39.37 17.93
CA LYS A 2 -21.79 -38.60 16.68
C LYS A 2 -21.93 -37.07 16.80
N ILE A 3 -22.90 -36.56 17.57
CA ILE A 3 -23.15 -35.10 17.70
C ILE A 3 -21.99 -34.38 18.40
N ARG A 4 -21.42 -34.96 19.46
CA ARG A 4 -20.29 -34.34 20.18
C ARG A 4 -19.04 -34.23 19.30
N THR A 5 -18.76 -35.26 18.51
CA THR A 5 -17.65 -35.27 17.56
C THR A 5 -17.83 -34.22 16.47
N VAL A 6 -19.06 -34.04 15.97
CA VAL A 6 -19.37 -33.01 14.96
C VAL A 6 -19.21 -31.60 15.53
N ILE A 7 -19.69 -31.35 16.75
CA ILE A 7 -19.53 -30.05 17.41
C ILE A 7 -18.05 -29.73 17.65
N LEU A 8 -17.28 -30.68 18.17
CA LEU A 8 -15.85 -30.53 18.38
C LEU A 8 -15.10 -30.23 17.07
N ALA A 9 -15.44 -30.93 15.98
CA ALA A 9 -14.83 -30.70 14.68
C ALA A 9 -15.15 -29.30 14.13
N LEU A 10 -16.39 -28.83 14.25
CA LEU A 10 -16.81 -27.49 13.85
C LEU A 10 -16.09 -26.40 14.66
N SER A 11 -16.03 -26.55 15.99
CA SER A 11 -15.31 -25.61 16.85
C SER A 11 -13.83 -25.53 16.50
N LEU A 12 -13.19 -26.67 16.20
CA LEU A 12 -11.79 -26.71 15.80
C LEU A 12 -11.56 -25.99 14.46
N LEU A 13 -12.44 -26.23 13.48
CA LEU A 13 -12.38 -25.55 12.17
C LEU A 13 -12.55 -24.03 12.31
N CYS A 14 -13.51 -23.58 13.12
CA CYS A 14 -13.70 -22.15 13.39
C CYS A 14 -12.48 -21.53 14.07
N ALA A 15 -11.89 -22.22 15.05
CA ALA A 15 -10.69 -21.73 15.73
C ALA A 15 -9.50 -21.60 14.79
N VAL A 16 -9.30 -22.57 13.90
CA VAL A 16 -8.24 -22.52 12.86
C VAL A 16 -8.50 -21.38 11.87
N ALA A 17 -9.73 -21.24 11.38
CA ALA A 17 -10.08 -20.15 10.46
C ALA A 17 -9.87 -18.77 11.08
N PHE A 18 -10.24 -18.60 12.35
CA PHE A 18 -10.02 -17.36 13.09
C PHE A 18 -8.54 -17.08 13.29
N GLY A 19 -7.74 -18.09 13.65
CA GLY A 19 -6.28 -17.96 13.78
C GLY A 19 -5.63 -17.52 12.46
N LEU A 20 -6.00 -18.14 11.34
CA LEU A 20 -5.51 -17.78 10.01
C LEU A 20 -5.88 -16.34 9.64
N PHE A 21 -7.13 -15.95 9.85
CA PHE A 21 -7.59 -14.58 9.61
C PHE A 21 -6.78 -13.59 10.44
N PHE A 22 -6.56 -13.86 11.72
CA PHE A 22 -5.78 -12.99 12.59
C PHE A 22 -4.32 -12.86 12.14
N THR A 23 -3.68 -13.96 11.71
CA THR A 23 -2.31 -13.89 11.19
C THR A 23 -2.20 -13.08 9.90
N ILE A 24 -3.18 -13.20 9.00
CA ILE A 24 -3.22 -12.40 7.76
C ILE A 24 -3.40 -10.92 8.10
N MET A 25 -4.29 -10.59 9.04
CA MET A 25 -4.51 -9.21 9.47
C MET A 25 -3.28 -8.62 10.17
N GLN A 26 -2.59 -9.40 11.03
CA GLN A 26 -1.35 -8.94 11.65
C GLN A 26 -0.22 -8.74 10.65
N GLU A 27 -0.11 -9.58 9.63
CA GLU A 27 0.84 -9.38 8.54
C GLU A 27 0.53 -8.07 7.81
N LYS A 28 -0.75 -7.84 7.50
CA LYS A 28 -1.20 -6.57 6.94
C LYS A 28 -0.88 -5.39 7.86
N GLU A 29 -1.17 -5.43 9.15
CA GLU A 29 -0.84 -4.32 10.07
C GLU A 29 0.67 -4.08 10.22
N ARG A 30 1.46 -5.16 10.37
CA ARG A 30 2.92 -5.09 10.53
C ARG A 30 3.61 -4.52 9.29
N ASP A 31 3.16 -4.94 8.12
CA ASP A 31 3.72 -4.47 6.85
C ASP A 31 3.11 -3.11 6.45
N GLY A 32 2.17 -2.63 7.28
CA GLY A 32 1.52 -1.33 7.16
C GLY A 32 0.58 -1.28 5.97
N HIS A 33 -0.21 -2.32 5.74
CA HIS A 33 -1.25 -2.43 4.73
C HIS A 33 -2.64 -2.07 5.26
N TRP A 34 -2.89 -1.94 6.58
CA TRP A 34 -4.25 -1.68 7.08
C TRP A 34 -4.32 -1.03 8.48
N PRO A 35 -5.36 -0.23 8.81
CA PRO A 35 -6.19 0.55 7.89
C PRO A 35 -5.48 1.89 7.67
N TRP A 36 -4.87 2.08 6.49
CA TRP A 36 -4.43 3.42 6.14
C TRP A 36 -5.67 4.25 5.83
N PRO A 37 -5.89 5.36 6.52
CA PRO A 37 -6.85 6.32 6.06
C PRO A 37 -6.24 7.03 4.83
N LEU A 38 -7.11 7.33 3.88
CA LEU A 38 -7.01 8.29 2.77
C LEU A 38 -5.96 8.07 1.67
N ASN A 39 -6.52 7.87 0.48
CA ASN A 39 -5.95 8.03 -0.85
C ASN A 39 -4.86 9.10 -0.91
N GLY A 40 -3.60 8.65 -0.94
CA GLY A 40 -2.46 9.50 -1.24
C GLY A 40 -2.67 10.27 -2.55
N GLN A 41 -2.16 11.49 -2.62
CA GLN A 41 -2.28 12.32 -3.81
C GLN A 41 -0.91 12.58 -4.41
N ILE A 42 -0.83 12.57 -5.74
CA ILE A 42 0.36 12.97 -6.47
C ILE A 42 0.04 14.21 -7.26
N HIS A 43 0.83 15.25 -7.05
CA HIS A 43 0.88 16.40 -7.95
C HIS A 43 2.16 16.29 -8.77
N ASN A 44 2.03 15.89 -10.03
CA ASN A 44 3.17 15.69 -10.92
C ASN A 44 3.44 16.92 -11.77
N GLN A 45 4.46 17.70 -11.40
CA GLN A 45 4.91 18.88 -12.16
C GLN A 45 6.03 18.56 -13.15
N SER A 46 6.49 17.31 -13.20
CA SER A 46 7.54 16.87 -14.09
C SER A 46 7.02 16.52 -15.48
N ASP A 47 7.94 16.38 -16.43
CA ASP A 47 7.67 15.90 -17.79
C ASP A 47 7.72 14.37 -17.90
N VAL A 48 7.76 13.66 -16.77
CA VAL A 48 7.84 12.19 -16.73
C VAL A 48 6.58 11.58 -16.14
N VAL A 49 6.20 10.41 -16.67
CA VAL A 49 5.11 9.59 -16.14
C VAL A 49 5.58 8.91 -14.85
N ILE A 50 4.74 8.89 -13.83
CA ILE A 50 5.06 8.29 -12.53
C ILE A 50 4.33 6.96 -12.39
N GLN A 51 5.10 5.91 -12.14
CA GLN A 51 4.55 4.60 -11.81
C GLN A 51 4.11 4.61 -10.35
N VAL A 52 2.90 4.11 -10.10
CA VAL A 52 2.30 4.00 -8.78
C VAL A 52 1.79 2.59 -8.54
N TRP A 53 1.58 2.25 -7.26
CA TRP A 53 1.05 0.97 -6.82
C TRP A 53 0.09 1.17 -5.65
N ASP A 54 -0.99 0.40 -5.62
CA ASP A 54 -1.85 0.20 -4.45
C ASP A 54 -2.35 -1.26 -4.38
N ASP A 55 -2.79 -1.72 -3.20
CA ASP A 55 -3.22 -3.11 -2.95
C ASP A 55 -4.46 -3.52 -3.78
N ASP A 56 -5.33 -2.57 -4.14
CA ASP A 56 -6.61 -2.82 -4.82
C ASP A 56 -6.48 -2.85 -6.36
N HIS A 57 -5.65 -1.98 -6.94
CA HIS A 57 -5.53 -1.78 -8.40
C HIS A 57 -4.17 -2.23 -8.96
N GLY A 58 -3.19 -2.55 -8.12
CA GLY A 58 -1.86 -2.95 -8.55
C GLY A 58 -1.09 -1.80 -9.21
N HIS A 59 -0.36 -2.07 -10.30
CA HIS A 59 0.44 -1.04 -10.97
C HIS A 59 -0.37 -0.21 -11.96
N TYR A 60 -0.28 1.11 -11.82
CA TYR A 60 -0.79 2.06 -12.80
C TYR A 60 0.11 3.30 -12.85
N SER A 61 -0.32 4.33 -13.57
CA SER A 61 0.50 5.51 -13.83
C SER A 61 -0.25 6.82 -13.64
N VAL A 62 0.45 7.81 -13.10
CA VAL A 62 0.05 9.23 -13.12
C VAL A 62 0.80 9.92 -14.26
N ALA A 63 0.06 10.60 -15.13
CA ALA A 63 0.63 11.25 -16.30
C ALA A 63 1.59 12.40 -15.90
N ALA A 64 2.44 12.79 -16.86
CA ALA A 64 3.24 14.01 -16.73
C ALA A 64 2.33 15.25 -16.63
N LYS A 65 2.77 16.27 -15.89
CA LYS A 65 2.03 17.53 -15.71
C LYS A 65 0.57 17.34 -15.29
N SER A 66 0.29 16.36 -14.44
CA SER A 66 -1.07 16.04 -13.99
C SER A 66 -1.13 15.77 -12.49
N GLU A 67 -2.36 15.70 -11.97
CA GLU A 67 -2.62 15.23 -10.61
C GLU A 67 -3.24 13.84 -10.63
N SER A 68 -3.01 13.05 -9.57
CA SER A 68 -3.69 11.76 -9.42
C SER A 68 -5.18 11.95 -9.09
N SER A 69 -6.00 10.97 -9.49
CA SER A 69 -7.40 10.93 -9.08
C SER A 69 -7.51 10.73 -7.57
N ARG A 70 -8.45 11.42 -6.92
CA ARG A 70 -8.79 11.19 -5.51
C ARG A 70 -9.61 9.90 -5.29
N ASN A 71 -10.00 9.22 -6.36
CA ASN A 71 -10.84 8.02 -6.28
C ASN A 71 -10.02 6.72 -6.23
N LEU A 72 -8.72 6.79 -6.47
CA LEU A 72 -7.80 5.65 -6.39
C LEU A 72 -6.89 5.88 -5.20
N ASP A 73 -6.65 4.83 -4.42
CA ASP A 73 -5.65 4.88 -3.36
C ASP A 73 -4.25 4.85 -3.99
N ILE A 74 -3.29 5.53 -3.37
CA ILE A 74 -1.88 5.50 -3.78
C ILE A 74 -1.06 5.14 -2.55
N ASP A 75 -0.67 3.87 -2.46
CA ASP A 75 0.23 3.41 -1.41
C ASP A 75 1.66 3.83 -1.70
N HIS A 76 2.11 3.58 -2.94
CA HIS A 76 3.48 3.84 -3.34
C HIS A 76 3.60 4.54 -4.69
N ALA A 77 4.61 5.41 -4.80
CA ALA A 77 5.05 6.02 -6.06
C ALA A 77 6.53 5.74 -6.30
N LYS A 78 6.92 5.42 -7.54
CA LYS A 78 8.30 5.12 -7.89
C LYS A 78 9.05 6.38 -8.33
N GLU A 79 10.10 6.75 -7.61
CA GLU A 79 10.94 7.90 -7.96
C GLU A 79 11.72 7.60 -9.25
N PRO A 80 11.55 8.39 -10.34
CA PRO A 80 12.14 8.09 -11.64
C PRO A 80 13.67 8.00 -11.64
N GLY A 81 14.33 8.91 -10.91
CA GLY A 81 15.80 9.00 -10.91
C GLY A 81 16.51 7.93 -10.07
N THR A 82 15.87 7.41 -9.03
CA THR A 82 16.50 6.46 -8.09
C THR A 82 15.87 5.08 -8.11
N GLY A 83 14.68 4.94 -8.67
CA GLY A 83 13.90 3.69 -8.64
C GLY A 83 13.35 3.32 -7.28
N ARG A 84 13.56 4.13 -6.24
CA ARG A 84 13.02 3.90 -4.89
C ARG A 84 11.53 4.14 -4.87
N TRP A 85 10.82 3.44 -3.99
CA TRP A 85 9.38 3.60 -3.82
C TRP A 85 9.11 4.52 -2.64
N CYS A 86 8.48 5.66 -2.87
CA CYS A 86 7.93 6.48 -1.81
C CYS A 86 6.62 5.87 -1.32
N LYS A 87 6.40 5.79 0.01
CA LYS A 87 5.10 5.40 0.57
C LYS A 87 4.33 6.65 1.01
N LEU A 88 3.14 6.87 0.46
CA LEU A 88 2.44 8.17 0.56
C LEU A 88 1.46 8.26 1.74
N GLY A 89 0.67 7.23 2.02
CA GLY A 89 -0.41 7.36 3.00
C GLY A 89 -1.32 8.57 2.69
N GLU A 90 -1.76 9.31 3.72
CA GLU A 90 -2.60 10.52 3.56
C GLU A 90 -1.89 11.73 2.90
N HIS A 91 -0.60 11.60 2.57
CA HIS A 91 0.20 12.74 2.13
C HIS A 91 0.04 13.05 0.64
N THR A 92 0.18 14.33 0.31
CA THR A 92 0.40 14.76 -1.07
C THR A 92 1.88 14.73 -1.40
N LEU A 93 2.26 13.85 -2.31
CA LEU A 93 3.57 13.84 -2.93
C LEU A 93 3.62 14.88 -4.05
N ILE A 94 4.66 15.71 -4.04
CA ILE A 94 4.95 16.63 -5.14
C ILE A 94 6.09 16.03 -5.95
N VAL A 95 5.91 15.90 -7.26
CA VAL A 95 6.99 15.55 -8.18
C VAL A 95 7.44 16.84 -8.85
N ALA A 96 8.60 17.34 -8.44
CA ALA A 96 9.15 18.58 -8.93
C ALA A 96 9.47 18.51 -10.44
N PRO A 97 9.62 19.65 -11.14
CA PRO A 97 9.92 19.66 -12.58
C PRO A 97 11.15 18.83 -13.00
N ASN A 98 12.12 18.68 -12.10
CA ASN A 98 13.32 17.86 -12.31
C ASN A 98 13.13 16.35 -12.03
N GLY A 99 11.91 15.91 -11.73
CA GLY A 99 11.57 14.51 -11.43
C GLY A 99 11.91 14.04 -10.01
N ARG A 100 12.38 14.94 -9.13
CA ARG A 100 12.62 14.60 -7.72
C ARG A 100 11.32 14.59 -6.94
N PHE A 101 11.25 13.68 -5.98
CA PHE A 101 10.13 13.58 -5.06
C PHE A 101 10.32 14.52 -3.88
N GLU A 102 9.34 15.38 -3.65
CA GLU A 102 9.24 16.28 -2.51
C GLU A 102 8.09 15.83 -1.61
N ASN A 103 8.26 16.01 -0.29
CA ASN A 103 7.30 15.58 0.74
C ASN A 103 7.05 14.06 0.77
N CYS A 104 8.02 13.26 0.30
CA CYS A 104 7.96 11.83 0.50
C CYS A 104 8.14 11.48 1.99
N PRO A 105 7.13 10.88 2.67
CA PRO A 105 7.20 10.58 4.11
C PRO A 105 8.29 9.56 4.43
N CYS A 106 8.42 8.54 3.59
CA CYS A 106 9.42 7.50 3.72
C CYS A 106 9.65 6.77 2.39
N TYR A 107 10.78 6.08 2.28
CA TYR A 107 11.06 5.19 1.15
C TYR A 107 10.99 3.72 1.56
N ALA A 108 10.52 2.88 0.64
CA ALA A 108 10.50 1.43 0.70
C ALA A 108 11.45 0.85 -0.38
N LEU A 109 12.00 -0.34 -0.12
CA LEU A 109 12.85 -1.06 -1.10
C LEU A 109 12.04 -1.57 -2.29
N LYS A 110 10.72 -1.74 -2.12
CA LYS A 110 9.80 -2.27 -3.11
C LYS A 110 8.38 -1.78 -2.81
N GLU A 111 7.52 -1.72 -3.81
CA GLU A 111 6.08 -1.55 -3.64
C GLU A 111 5.50 -2.61 -2.71
N GLY A 112 4.42 -2.28 -1.99
CA GLY A 112 3.79 -3.20 -1.04
C GLY A 112 4.68 -3.58 0.15
N ARG A 113 5.79 -2.87 0.38
CA ARG A 113 6.63 -3.07 1.57
C ARG A 113 6.51 -1.90 2.54
N PRO A 114 6.75 -2.15 3.84
CA PRO A 114 6.83 -1.07 4.82
C PRO A 114 8.00 -0.13 4.52
N CYS A 115 7.93 1.07 5.10
CA CYS A 115 9.03 2.03 5.11
C CYS A 115 10.32 1.40 5.62
N ILE A 116 11.45 1.72 5.00
CA ILE A 116 12.77 1.46 5.58
C ILE A 116 12.97 2.49 6.69
N LYS A 117 13.10 2.04 7.93
CA LYS A 117 13.67 2.88 8.99
C LYS A 117 15.19 2.80 8.87
N PHE A 118 15.83 3.94 8.59
CA PHE A 118 17.28 4.08 8.73
C PHE A 118 17.64 4.39 10.18
#